data_AF-A0A259CD28-F1
#
_entry.id   AF-A0A259CD28-F1
#
_cell.length_a   1.000
_cell.length_b   1.000
_cell.length_c   1.000
_cell.angle_alpha   90.00
_cell.angle_beta   90.00
_cell.angle_gamma   90.00
#
_symmetry.space_group_name_H-M   'P 1'
#
loop_
_entity.id
_entity.type
_entity.pdbx_description
1 polymer ?
#
loop_
_entity_poly.entity_id
_entity_poly.type
_entity_poly.pdbx_seq_one_letter_code
_entity_poly.pdbx_strand_id
1 'polypeptide(L)'
;MWNQYYLTVESDGTQRLTLGYFSNYATTGGVDTTQATPSYQTDFGLTPVSANPGGGTGRGVPDVSALSQGNAYYLTPDDTMEGAVTSGGTSAATPFWASLATQINFIFEDQGLPDLGYSNDLYYIAASIAPAAFNDITIGNNVSSYVLGGDVADGSQTITPTGIGYLAGAGYDLITGLGTPNGTLLARALSNIAHSQMYFDLVPVLDQTGSDWTTGAYESLLFQSSVASGETWSLSIGGASTSFTGATGQSYAWTAALAQQSLQADFSAELVTLFDGFGQGGLYQTSVAAGSSLAISVAGSAASAYQAALTSDYGFTHFLADDGAVSVARAVAYATTAGGADDQDVVVRLRQNGINDISVMFYEVDDFGGTIAGIAPGQAGYDAAAAARAYLTQDGLSAINGAGYGAYSQTEITGVDAGDYIAMKLTSNGQVFWAFASANESVNGAHVAHLWSYGLNTWGWEDLYGGGDRDYNDLIVQLDFTSTAGAGLLV
;
A
#
# COMPACT_ATOMS: atom_id res chain seq x y z
N MET A 1 -20.74 -0.32 10.55
CA MET A 1 -20.96 -1.73 10.91
C MET A 1 -21.41 -1.80 12.36
N TRP A 2 -22.70 -2.00 12.60
CA TRP A 2 -23.26 -2.05 13.94
C TRP A 2 -24.45 -3.00 13.94
N ASN A 3 -24.57 -3.82 14.98
CA ASN A 3 -25.90 -4.33 15.34
C ASN A 3 -26.79 -3.13 15.63
N GLN A 4 -27.92 -3.03 14.94
CA GLN A 4 -28.85 -1.94 15.16
C GLN A 4 -29.68 -2.25 16.41
N TYR A 5 -29.36 -1.52 17.48
CA TYR A 5 -30.15 -1.49 18.70
C TYR A 5 -31.16 -0.35 18.58
N TYR A 6 -32.45 -0.66 18.49
CA TYR A 6 -33.49 0.35 18.35
C TYR A 6 -34.20 0.56 19.67
N LEU A 7 -34.27 1.82 20.13
CA LEU A 7 -35.17 2.19 21.20
C LEU A 7 -36.51 2.61 20.58
N THR A 8 -37.51 1.75 20.66
CA THR A 8 -38.87 2.07 20.23
C THR A 8 -39.63 2.68 21.40
N VAL A 9 -40.32 3.81 21.17
CA VAL A 9 -41.29 4.34 22.13
C VAL A 9 -42.66 3.82 21.71
N GLU A 10 -43.21 2.90 22.48
CA GLU A 10 -44.53 2.32 22.24
C GLU A 10 -45.63 3.39 22.43
N SER A 11 -46.83 3.13 21.90
CA SER A 11 -47.95 4.10 21.96
C SER A 11 -48.41 4.46 23.39
N ASP A 12 -48.03 3.65 24.38
CA ASP A 12 -48.28 3.90 25.81
C ASP A 12 -47.15 4.68 26.51
N GLY A 13 -46.12 5.08 25.77
CA GLY A 13 -44.95 5.80 26.27
C GLY A 13 -43.83 4.91 26.80
N THR A 14 -43.99 3.58 26.77
CA THR A 14 -42.95 2.64 27.21
C THR A 14 -41.79 2.64 26.22
N GLN A 15 -40.57 2.78 26.74
CA GLN A 15 -39.36 2.63 25.93
C GLN A 15 -38.95 1.17 25.90
N ARG A 16 -38.91 0.58 24.70
CA ARG A 16 -38.48 -0.79 24.46
C ARG A 16 -37.18 -0.79 23.66
N LEU A 17 -36.11 -1.26 24.26
CA LEU A 17 -34.87 -1.55 23.54
C LEU A 17 -35.03 -2.89 22.80
N THR A 18 -35.09 -2.84 21.48
CA THR A 18 -35.03 -4.02 20.61
C THR A 18 -33.57 -4.33 20.34
N LEU A 19 -33.14 -5.51 20.78
CA LEU A 19 -31.73 -5.89 20.76
C LEU A 19 -31.30 -6.50 19.42
N GLY A 20 -32.26 -6.97 18.62
CA GLY A 20 -32.04 -7.31 17.21
C GLY A 20 -31.20 -8.56 16.99
N TYR A 21 -31.02 -9.43 18.00
CA TYR A 21 -30.25 -10.67 17.89
C TYR A 21 -30.91 -11.67 16.93
N PHE A 22 -32.24 -11.64 16.80
CA PHE A 22 -32.98 -12.47 15.84
C PHE A 22 -33.01 -11.92 14.41
N SER A 23 -32.72 -10.62 14.20
CA SER A 23 -32.73 -9.99 12.86
C SER A 23 -31.32 -9.78 12.30
N ASN A 24 -30.31 -9.64 13.17
CA ASN A 24 -28.88 -9.45 12.90
C ASN A 24 -28.57 -8.52 11.71
N TYR A 25 -28.32 -7.24 12.00
CA TYR A 25 -27.97 -6.22 11.00
C TYR A 25 -26.46 -6.00 10.85
N ALA A 26 -25.62 -6.79 11.55
CA ALA A 26 -24.18 -6.74 11.34
C ALA A 26 -23.78 -7.46 10.04
N THR A 27 -22.64 -7.06 9.47
CA THR A 27 -22.09 -7.81 8.35
C THR A 27 -21.71 -9.23 8.77
N THR A 28 -21.82 -10.16 7.83
CA THR A 28 -21.40 -11.55 8.04
C THR A 28 -19.89 -11.65 7.82
N GLY A 29 -19.20 -12.33 8.73
CA GLY A 29 -17.77 -12.59 8.61
C GLY A 29 -17.30 -13.60 9.66
N GLY A 30 -16.18 -14.24 9.40
CA GLY A 30 -15.63 -15.31 10.24
C GLY A 30 -14.73 -16.27 9.48
N VAL A 31 -14.61 -17.50 9.99
CA VAL A 31 -13.67 -18.50 9.47
C VAL A 31 -14.40 -19.76 9.05
N ASP A 32 -14.24 -20.16 7.80
CA ASP A 32 -14.66 -21.47 7.30
C ASP A 32 -13.58 -22.50 7.62
N THR A 33 -13.77 -23.25 8.70
CA THR A 33 -12.85 -24.30 9.16
C THR A 33 -12.94 -25.60 8.35
N THR A 34 -13.85 -25.68 7.36
CA THR A 34 -13.93 -26.82 6.44
C THR A 34 -12.97 -26.69 5.26
N GLN A 35 -12.46 -25.48 5.02
CA GLN A 35 -11.49 -25.15 3.98
C GLN A 35 -10.17 -24.74 4.60
N ALA A 36 -9.06 -25.14 3.98
CA ALA A 36 -7.76 -24.59 4.34
C ALA A 36 -7.73 -23.08 4.04
N THR A 37 -6.89 -22.35 4.78
CA THR A 37 -6.57 -20.95 4.42
C THR A 37 -5.93 -20.96 3.02
N PRO A 38 -6.51 -20.27 2.03
CA PRO A 38 -5.98 -20.24 0.67
C PRO A 38 -4.64 -19.48 0.63
N SER A 39 -3.80 -19.79 -0.38
CA SER A 39 -2.43 -19.25 -0.46
C SER A 39 -2.40 -17.73 -0.43
N TYR A 40 -3.26 -17.04 -1.17
CA TYR A 40 -3.32 -15.58 -1.15
C TYR A 40 -3.62 -14.99 0.25
N GLN A 41 -4.29 -15.72 1.16
CA GLN A 41 -4.46 -15.30 2.55
C GLN A 41 -3.23 -15.64 3.39
N THR A 42 -2.62 -16.82 3.23
CA THR A 42 -1.41 -17.17 3.97
C THR A 42 -0.21 -16.32 3.57
N ASP A 43 -0.09 -16.02 2.27
CA ASP A 43 0.95 -15.17 1.69
C ASP A 43 0.74 -13.71 2.10
N PHE A 44 -0.51 -13.29 2.32
CA PHE A 44 -0.82 -12.01 2.96
C PHE A 44 -0.46 -11.98 4.46
N GLY A 45 -0.05 -13.11 5.04
CA GLY A 45 0.31 -13.23 6.46
C GLY A 45 -0.87 -13.57 7.38
N LEU A 46 -1.99 -14.06 6.84
CA LEU A 46 -3.18 -14.38 7.61
C LEU A 46 -3.18 -15.83 8.09
N THR A 47 -3.53 -16.01 9.36
CA THR A 47 -3.96 -17.29 9.93
C THR A 47 -5.31 -17.09 10.61
N PRO A 48 -6.42 -17.02 9.85
CA PRO A 48 -7.74 -16.76 10.42
C PRO A 48 -8.11 -17.82 11.46
N VAL A 49 -8.57 -17.38 12.64
CA VAL A 49 -8.97 -18.26 13.75
C VAL A 49 -10.46 -18.09 14.06
N SER A 50 -11.19 -19.20 14.13
CA SER A 50 -12.61 -19.19 14.46
C SER A 50 -12.86 -18.78 15.91
N ALA A 51 -13.79 -17.84 16.11
CA ALA A 51 -14.26 -17.43 17.43
C ALA A 51 -15.21 -18.46 18.09
N ASN A 52 -15.67 -19.48 17.35
CA ASN A 52 -16.57 -20.50 17.89
C ASN A 52 -15.86 -21.38 18.94
N PRO A 53 -16.59 -21.92 19.94
CA PRO A 53 -16.02 -22.88 20.89
C PRO A 53 -15.40 -24.07 20.17
N GLY A 54 -14.14 -24.38 20.50
CA GLY A 54 -13.34 -25.39 19.79
C GLY A 54 -12.33 -24.81 18.79
N GLY A 55 -12.47 -23.53 18.42
CA GLY A 55 -11.51 -22.81 17.58
C GLY A 55 -11.36 -23.43 16.18
N GLY A 56 -10.12 -23.43 15.68
CA GLY A 56 -9.76 -23.92 14.35
C GLY A 56 -9.41 -22.80 13.38
N THR A 57 -8.63 -23.15 12.36
CA THR A 57 -8.18 -22.24 11.30
C THR A 57 -8.81 -22.61 9.97
N GLY A 58 -8.90 -21.66 9.05
CA GLY A 58 -9.41 -21.89 7.71
C GLY A 58 -9.58 -20.59 6.91
N ARG A 59 -10.36 -20.64 5.83
CA ARG A 59 -10.60 -19.47 4.97
C ARG A 59 -11.33 -18.36 5.73
N GLY A 60 -10.70 -17.21 5.88
CA GLY A 60 -11.28 -16.03 6.54
C GLY A 60 -12.21 -15.28 5.60
N VAL A 61 -13.36 -14.77 6.06
CA VAL A 61 -14.40 -14.09 5.28
C VAL A 61 -14.81 -12.79 6.01
N PRO A 62 -15.14 -11.69 5.31
CA PRO A 62 -15.11 -11.52 3.84
C PRO A 62 -13.70 -11.22 3.30
N ASP A 63 -13.55 -11.18 1.97
CA ASP A 63 -12.32 -10.66 1.35
C ASP A 63 -12.33 -9.12 1.30
N VAL A 64 -13.49 -8.53 1.02
CA VAL A 64 -13.71 -7.09 0.84
C VAL A 64 -15.08 -6.69 1.37
N SER A 65 -15.32 -5.38 1.51
CA SER A 65 -16.58 -4.82 1.96
C SER A 65 -17.03 -3.63 1.11
N ALA A 66 -18.27 -3.20 1.28
CA ALA A 66 -18.79 -1.95 0.74
C ALA A 66 -19.89 -1.44 1.68
N LEU A 67 -20.43 -0.25 1.40
CA LEU A 67 -21.58 0.25 2.14
C LEU A 67 -22.71 -0.79 2.09
N SER A 68 -23.19 -1.19 3.26
CA SER A 68 -24.23 -2.21 3.39
C SER A 68 -25.40 -1.73 4.24
N GLN A 69 -25.18 -0.94 5.29
CA GLN A 69 -26.25 -0.29 6.05
C GLN A 69 -25.65 0.70 7.06
N GLY A 70 -26.50 1.23 7.94
CA GLY A 70 -26.14 2.08 9.08
C GLY A 70 -27.02 3.31 9.10
N ASN A 71 -26.39 4.46 8.95
CA ASN A 71 -27.05 5.75 8.69
C ASN A 71 -27.17 6.08 7.20
N ALA A 72 -26.76 5.18 6.31
CA ALA A 72 -26.87 5.32 4.86
C ALA A 72 -27.52 4.08 4.23
N TYR A 73 -28.37 4.32 3.23
CA TYR A 73 -29.19 3.31 2.54
C TYR A 73 -29.12 3.52 1.03
N TYR A 74 -29.32 2.45 0.28
CA TYR A 74 -29.54 2.51 -1.16
C TYR A 74 -31.01 2.79 -1.45
N LEU A 75 -31.28 3.60 -2.47
CA LEU A 75 -32.63 3.75 -3.01
C LEU A 75 -32.81 2.70 -4.12
N THR A 76 -33.69 1.72 -3.89
CA THR A 76 -33.98 0.65 -4.83
C THR A 76 -35.45 0.70 -5.25
N PRO A 77 -35.82 0.19 -6.44
CA PRO A 77 -37.23 0.02 -6.79
C PRO A 77 -37.98 -0.81 -5.73
N ASP A 78 -39.28 -0.53 -5.56
CA ASP A 78 -40.16 -1.40 -4.77
C ASP A 78 -40.54 -2.68 -5.54
N ASP A 79 -41.36 -3.54 -4.93
CA ASP A 79 -41.83 -4.79 -5.52
C ASP A 79 -42.71 -4.59 -6.76
N THR A 80 -43.32 -3.41 -6.92
CA THR A 80 -44.12 -3.03 -8.08
C THR A 80 -43.31 -2.38 -9.20
N MET A 81 -42.06 -1.96 -8.92
CA MET A 81 -41.21 -1.15 -9.81
C MET A 81 -41.81 0.22 -10.18
N GLU A 82 -42.83 0.67 -9.44
CA GLU A 82 -43.49 1.98 -9.65
C GLU A 82 -43.00 3.04 -8.65
N GLY A 83 -42.43 2.59 -7.52
CA GLY A 83 -41.88 3.43 -6.47
C GLY A 83 -40.45 3.06 -6.10
N ALA A 84 -39.93 3.73 -5.07
CA ALA A 84 -38.59 3.49 -4.55
C ALA A 84 -38.62 3.34 -3.03
N VAL A 85 -37.82 2.41 -2.51
CA VAL A 85 -37.67 2.07 -1.10
C VAL A 85 -36.20 2.11 -0.70
N THR A 86 -35.95 2.30 0.59
CA THR A 86 -34.60 2.21 1.14
C THR A 86 -34.23 0.75 1.41
N SER A 87 -33.06 0.32 0.94
CA SER A 87 -32.54 -1.04 1.13
C SER A 87 -31.05 -1.02 1.52
N GLY A 88 -30.55 -2.18 1.94
CA GLY A 88 -29.19 -2.38 2.43
C GLY A 88 -28.81 -3.86 2.53
N GLY A 89 -28.01 -4.20 3.54
CA GLY A 89 -27.37 -5.50 3.71
C GLY A 89 -26.17 -5.72 2.79
N THR A 90 -25.43 -6.79 3.03
CA THR A 90 -24.35 -7.23 2.13
C THR A 90 -24.87 -7.55 0.72
N SER A 91 -26.17 -7.85 0.59
CA SER A 91 -26.89 -7.97 -0.69
C SER A 91 -26.83 -6.70 -1.55
N ALA A 92 -26.64 -5.51 -0.97
CA ALA A 92 -26.40 -4.27 -1.71
C ALA A 92 -24.91 -4.03 -2.01
N ALA A 93 -24.02 -4.50 -1.13
CA ALA A 93 -22.57 -4.45 -1.34
C ALA A 93 -22.11 -5.37 -2.48
N THR A 94 -22.71 -6.55 -2.64
CA THR A 94 -22.37 -7.52 -3.70
C THR A 94 -22.55 -6.95 -5.13
N PRO A 95 -23.71 -6.40 -5.54
CA PRO A 95 -23.88 -5.83 -6.87
C PRO A 95 -23.05 -4.56 -7.09
N PHE A 96 -22.70 -3.82 -6.02
CA PHE A 96 -21.75 -2.72 -6.12
C PHE A 96 -20.37 -3.22 -6.60
N TRP A 97 -19.84 -4.28 -5.97
CA TRP A 97 -18.58 -4.90 -6.39
C TRP A 97 -18.66 -5.53 -7.79
N ALA A 98 -19.79 -6.14 -8.16
CA ALA A 98 -19.99 -6.66 -9.52
C ALA A 98 -19.95 -5.56 -10.59
N SER A 99 -20.56 -4.40 -10.30
CA SER A 99 -20.53 -3.23 -11.19
C SER A 99 -19.12 -2.64 -11.28
N LEU A 100 -18.39 -2.55 -10.16
CA LEU A 100 -17.00 -2.11 -10.16
C LEU A 100 -16.11 -3.05 -10.98
N ALA A 101 -16.25 -4.37 -10.80
CA ALA A 101 -15.50 -5.36 -11.59
C ALA A 101 -15.79 -5.24 -13.09
N THR A 102 -17.04 -4.93 -13.48
CA THR A 102 -17.39 -4.70 -14.89
C THR A 102 -16.70 -3.46 -15.46
N GLN A 103 -16.60 -2.38 -14.68
CA GLN A 103 -15.87 -1.18 -15.10
C GLN A 103 -14.36 -1.43 -15.20
N ILE A 104 -13.79 -2.23 -14.30
CA ILE A 104 -12.38 -2.62 -14.38
C ILE A 104 -12.14 -3.55 -15.58
N ASN A 105 -13.04 -4.49 -15.89
CA ASN A 105 -12.94 -5.30 -17.11
C ASN A 105 -12.97 -4.44 -18.38
N PHE A 106 -13.77 -3.37 -18.40
CA PHE A 106 -13.75 -2.43 -19.53
C PHE A 106 -12.39 -1.75 -19.70
N ILE A 107 -11.73 -1.36 -18.60
CA ILE A 107 -10.36 -0.84 -18.63
C ILE A 107 -9.36 -1.91 -19.07
N PHE A 108 -9.50 -3.14 -18.58
CA PHE A 108 -8.63 -4.24 -18.96
C PHE A 108 -8.75 -4.55 -20.45
N GLU A 109 -9.97 -4.63 -20.99
CA GLU A 109 -10.23 -4.82 -22.42
C GLU A 109 -9.59 -3.70 -23.26
N ASP A 110 -9.75 -2.44 -22.84
CA ASP A 110 -9.15 -1.26 -23.49
C ASP A 110 -7.60 -1.30 -23.50
N GLN A 111 -7.00 -1.90 -22.49
CA GLN A 111 -5.56 -2.12 -22.40
C GLN A 111 -5.08 -3.47 -22.97
N GLY A 112 -5.97 -4.27 -23.56
CA GLY A 112 -5.63 -5.59 -24.13
C GLY A 112 -5.39 -6.70 -23.10
N LEU A 113 -5.84 -6.53 -21.87
CA LEU A 113 -5.83 -7.53 -20.80
C LEU A 113 -7.10 -8.40 -20.83
N PRO A 114 -7.04 -9.66 -20.31
CA PRO A 114 -8.23 -10.51 -20.16
C PRO A 114 -9.14 -10.01 -19.04
N ASP A 115 -10.41 -10.43 -19.02
CA ASP A 115 -11.30 -10.18 -17.89
C ASP A 115 -10.70 -10.66 -16.55
N LEU A 116 -10.98 -9.93 -15.46
CA LEU A 116 -10.48 -10.24 -14.10
C LEU A 116 -10.74 -11.69 -13.65
N GLY A 117 -11.89 -12.27 -14.04
CA GLY A 117 -12.27 -13.62 -13.66
C GLY A 117 -12.27 -13.84 -12.14
N TYR A 118 -11.53 -14.86 -11.68
CA TYR A 118 -11.29 -15.10 -10.26
C TYR A 118 -10.09 -14.24 -9.81
N SER A 119 -10.37 -13.18 -9.03
CA SER A 119 -9.42 -12.10 -8.77
C SER A 119 -9.07 -11.92 -7.30
N ASN A 120 -9.30 -12.94 -6.46
CA ASN A 120 -9.02 -12.84 -5.03
C ASN A 120 -7.54 -12.53 -4.77
N ASP A 121 -6.64 -13.31 -5.35
CA ASP A 121 -5.19 -13.09 -5.31
C ASP A 121 -4.79 -11.67 -5.72
N LEU A 122 -5.34 -11.15 -6.82
CA LEU A 122 -5.07 -9.80 -7.29
C LEU A 122 -5.46 -8.73 -6.24
N TYR A 123 -6.56 -8.91 -5.50
CA TYR A 123 -6.95 -7.99 -4.43
C TYR A 123 -5.99 -8.03 -3.24
N TYR A 124 -5.50 -9.20 -2.87
CA TYR A 124 -4.52 -9.34 -1.78
C TYR A 124 -3.16 -8.77 -2.18
N ILE A 125 -2.71 -8.97 -3.42
CA ILE A 125 -1.52 -8.31 -3.97
C ILE A 125 -1.71 -6.79 -3.96
N ALA A 126 -2.83 -6.29 -4.48
CA ALA A 126 -3.14 -4.86 -4.50
C ALA A 126 -3.14 -4.25 -3.09
N ALA A 127 -3.70 -4.93 -2.09
CA ALA A 127 -3.68 -4.45 -0.71
C ALA A 127 -2.26 -4.40 -0.10
N SER A 128 -1.37 -5.31 -0.53
CA SER A 128 0.02 -5.34 -0.08
C SER A 128 0.89 -4.29 -0.76
N ILE A 129 0.72 -4.03 -2.06
CA ILE A 129 1.57 -3.10 -2.82
C ILE A 129 1.01 -1.69 -2.92
N ALA A 130 -0.31 -1.57 -2.89
CA ALA A 130 -1.05 -0.34 -3.02
C ALA A 130 -2.14 -0.25 -1.93
N PRO A 131 -1.77 -0.14 -0.64
CA PRO A 131 -2.75 -0.14 0.45
C PRO A 131 -3.84 0.94 0.32
N ALA A 132 -3.58 2.03 -0.42
CA ALA A 132 -4.58 3.04 -0.73
C ALA A 132 -5.72 2.59 -1.68
N ALA A 133 -5.56 1.43 -2.34
CA ALA A 133 -6.62 0.79 -3.13
C ALA A 133 -7.84 0.39 -2.27
N PHE A 134 -7.65 0.31 -0.94
CA PHE A 134 -8.72 0.02 0.01
C PHE A 134 -8.78 1.08 1.12
N ASN A 135 -9.99 1.42 1.53
CA ASN A 135 -10.24 2.16 2.76
C ASN A 135 -10.43 1.13 3.89
N ASP A 136 -9.44 1.07 4.77
CA ASP A 136 -9.42 0.20 5.94
C ASP A 136 -10.47 0.63 6.98
N ILE A 137 -11.27 -0.32 7.45
CA ILE A 137 -12.31 -0.08 8.44
C ILE A 137 -11.83 -0.63 9.77
N THR A 138 -11.44 0.27 10.68
CA THR A 138 -10.78 -0.11 11.93
C THR A 138 -11.69 -0.09 13.16
N ILE A 139 -12.96 0.29 12.99
CA ILE A 139 -13.92 0.47 14.09
C ILE A 139 -15.23 -0.25 13.78
N GLY A 140 -15.59 -1.18 14.68
CA GLY A 140 -16.85 -1.90 14.63
C GLY A 140 -16.70 -3.36 15.05
N ASN A 141 -17.81 -4.09 15.10
CA ASN A 141 -17.82 -5.52 15.36
C ASN A 141 -19.06 -6.20 14.76
N ASN A 142 -19.02 -7.53 14.67
CA ASN A 142 -20.17 -8.37 14.32
C ASN A 142 -20.58 -9.30 15.47
N VAL A 143 -20.35 -8.86 16.72
CA VAL A 143 -20.68 -9.65 17.92
C VAL A 143 -22.21 -9.66 18.12
N SER A 144 -22.87 -10.69 17.59
CA SER A 144 -24.33 -10.86 17.61
C SER A 144 -24.79 -12.24 18.10
N SER A 145 -23.90 -13.05 18.66
CA SER A 145 -24.17 -14.44 19.04
C SER A 145 -24.89 -14.57 20.39
N TYR A 146 -25.82 -15.52 20.47
CA TYR A 146 -26.64 -15.78 21.64
C TYR A 146 -27.03 -17.25 21.77
N VAL A 147 -27.46 -17.64 22.96
CA VAL A 147 -28.21 -18.88 23.20
C VAL A 147 -29.62 -18.54 23.69
N LEU A 148 -30.58 -19.44 23.46
CA LEU A 148 -31.94 -19.29 23.99
C LEU A 148 -31.97 -19.50 25.51
N GLY A 149 -32.86 -18.75 26.18
CA GLY A 149 -32.96 -18.67 27.64
C GLY A 149 -32.06 -17.59 28.23
N GLY A 150 -32.38 -17.10 29.42
CA GLY A 150 -31.62 -16.04 30.12
C GLY A 150 -32.50 -14.87 30.57
N ASP A 151 -31.86 -13.80 30.99
CA ASP A 151 -32.52 -12.62 31.57
C ASP A 151 -32.75 -11.48 30.56
N VAL A 152 -32.25 -11.62 29.33
CA VAL A 152 -32.37 -10.61 28.28
C VAL A 152 -33.55 -10.95 27.37
N ALA A 153 -34.57 -10.11 27.33
CA ALA A 153 -35.71 -10.28 26.42
C ALA A 153 -35.39 -9.68 25.04
N ASP A 154 -35.53 -10.48 23.98
CA ASP A 154 -35.53 -9.99 22.59
C ASP A 154 -36.76 -10.53 21.86
N GLY A 155 -37.65 -9.62 21.45
CA GLY A 155 -38.98 -9.98 20.95
C GLY A 155 -39.82 -10.76 21.99
N SER A 156 -40.23 -11.98 21.64
CA SER A 156 -41.01 -12.89 22.51
C SER A 156 -40.16 -13.95 23.21
N GLN A 157 -38.85 -13.93 22.98
CA GLN A 157 -37.90 -14.91 23.50
C GLN A 157 -37.01 -14.28 24.56
N THR A 158 -36.47 -15.11 25.46
CA THR A 158 -35.34 -14.71 26.29
C THR A 158 -34.05 -15.33 25.74
N ILE A 159 -32.96 -14.59 25.84
CA ILE A 159 -31.65 -14.96 25.34
C ILE A 159 -30.56 -14.68 26.37
N THR A 160 -29.41 -15.32 26.18
CA THR A 160 -28.15 -14.98 26.85
C THR A 160 -27.15 -14.67 25.75
N PRO A 161 -26.76 -13.39 25.59
CA PRO A 161 -25.68 -13.02 24.68
C PRO A 161 -24.39 -13.75 25.06
N THR A 162 -23.69 -14.30 24.08
CA THR A 162 -22.44 -15.05 24.34
C THR A 162 -21.19 -14.19 24.18
N GLY A 163 -21.29 -13.04 23.49
CA GLY A 163 -20.15 -12.18 23.21
C GLY A 163 -19.20 -12.71 22.13
N ILE A 164 -19.55 -13.81 21.45
CA ILE A 164 -18.75 -14.40 20.38
C ILE A 164 -18.94 -13.61 19.08
N GLY A 165 -17.84 -13.27 18.43
CA GLY A 165 -17.78 -12.58 17.15
C GLY A 165 -16.38 -12.03 16.93
N TYR A 166 -16.25 -11.12 15.97
CA TYR A 166 -14.97 -10.51 15.61
C TYR A 166 -15.03 -9.00 15.82
N LEU A 167 -13.86 -8.36 15.89
CA LEU A 167 -13.68 -6.92 15.93
C LEU A 167 -12.97 -6.46 14.65
N ALA A 168 -13.36 -5.28 14.15
CA ALA A 168 -12.62 -4.61 13.09
C ALA A 168 -11.31 -4.06 13.67
N GLY A 169 -10.28 -3.93 12.85
CA GLY A 169 -8.94 -3.53 13.28
C GLY A 169 -8.12 -3.01 12.11
N ALA A 170 -6.85 -2.68 12.34
CA ALA A 170 -5.96 -2.27 11.26
C ALA A 170 -5.64 -3.44 10.32
N GLY A 171 -5.73 -3.19 9.01
CA GLY A 171 -5.48 -4.18 7.97
C GLY A 171 -6.65 -5.16 7.79
N TYR A 172 -6.36 -6.37 7.30
CA TYR A 172 -7.41 -7.37 7.09
C TYR A 172 -8.05 -7.80 8.41
N ASP A 173 -9.39 -7.77 8.46
CA ASP A 173 -10.16 -8.30 9.57
C ASP A 173 -11.33 -9.21 9.10
N LEU A 174 -11.87 -10.01 10.01
CA LEU A 174 -12.93 -11.00 9.73
C LEU A 174 -14.34 -10.40 9.68
N ILE A 175 -14.45 -9.11 9.39
CA ILE A 175 -15.70 -8.35 9.31
C ILE A 175 -15.74 -7.55 8.02
N THR A 176 -14.66 -6.84 7.71
CA THR A 176 -14.53 -5.94 6.56
C THR A 176 -13.52 -6.40 5.52
N GLY A 177 -12.81 -7.49 5.79
CA GLY A 177 -11.78 -8.01 4.91
C GLY A 177 -10.68 -6.96 4.73
N LEU A 178 -10.27 -6.74 3.48
CA LEU A 178 -9.33 -5.68 3.09
C LEU A 178 -9.92 -4.27 3.20
N GLY A 179 -11.23 -4.13 3.45
CA GLY A 179 -11.93 -2.85 3.50
C GLY A 179 -12.77 -2.56 2.25
N THR A 180 -13.07 -1.28 2.03
CA THR A 180 -13.91 -0.83 0.89
C THR A 180 -13.03 -0.30 -0.25
N PRO A 181 -13.43 -0.41 -1.52
CA PRO A 181 -12.53 -0.04 -2.61
C PRO A 181 -12.40 1.47 -2.76
N ASN A 182 -11.18 1.92 -3.02
CA ASN A 182 -10.95 3.13 -3.80
C ASN A 182 -10.90 2.72 -5.27
N GLY A 183 -11.96 2.99 -6.02
CA GLY A 183 -12.14 2.45 -7.38
C GLY A 183 -11.00 2.81 -8.35
N THR A 184 -10.54 4.06 -8.33
CA THR A 184 -9.45 4.53 -9.21
C THR A 184 -8.12 3.87 -8.84
N LEU A 185 -7.77 3.89 -7.55
CA LEU A 185 -6.49 3.32 -7.09
C LEU A 185 -6.46 1.80 -7.22
N LEU A 186 -7.59 1.13 -6.99
CA LEU A 186 -7.71 -0.30 -7.22
C LEU A 186 -7.55 -0.64 -8.71
N ALA A 187 -8.18 0.10 -9.62
CA ALA A 187 -8.05 -0.14 -11.06
C ALA A 187 -6.60 0.06 -11.54
N ARG A 188 -5.91 1.11 -11.07
CA ARG A 188 -4.48 1.34 -11.35
C ARG A 188 -3.58 0.23 -10.81
N ALA A 189 -3.80 -0.20 -9.58
CA ALA A 189 -3.05 -1.30 -8.97
C ALA A 189 -3.25 -2.61 -9.74
N LEU A 190 -4.49 -2.96 -10.09
CA LEU A 190 -4.81 -4.17 -10.84
C LEU A 190 -4.25 -4.14 -12.27
N SER A 191 -4.30 -2.99 -12.94
CA SER A 191 -3.66 -2.76 -14.24
C SER A 191 -2.15 -3.03 -14.16
N ASN A 192 -1.46 -2.45 -13.16
CA ASN A 192 -0.04 -2.67 -12.96
C ASN A 192 0.29 -4.15 -12.68
N ILE A 193 -0.47 -4.80 -11.79
CA ILE A 193 -0.27 -6.22 -11.44
C ILE A 193 -0.42 -7.09 -12.68
N ALA A 194 -1.49 -6.89 -13.45
CA ALA A 194 -1.80 -7.71 -14.63
C ALA A 194 -0.71 -7.56 -15.71
N HIS A 195 -0.32 -6.33 -16.05
CA HIS A 195 0.75 -6.13 -17.04
C HIS A 195 2.08 -6.70 -16.57
N SER A 196 2.42 -6.48 -15.29
CA SER A 196 3.64 -7.01 -14.69
C SER A 196 3.69 -8.55 -14.76
N GLN A 197 2.61 -9.23 -14.38
CA GLN A 197 2.57 -10.70 -14.36
C GLN A 197 2.44 -11.34 -15.75
N MET A 198 1.82 -10.65 -16.72
CA MET A 198 1.59 -11.21 -18.05
C MET A 198 2.78 -11.01 -19.00
N TYR A 199 3.55 -9.93 -18.83
CA TYR A 199 4.54 -9.51 -19.82
C TYR A 199 5.98 -9.47 -19.30
N PHE A 200 6.21 -9.63 -17.99
CA PHE A 200 7.56 -9.52 -17.41
C PHE A 200 7.93 -10.75 -16.57
N ASP A 201 9.21 -11.09 -16.61
CA ASP A 201 9.86 -12.00 -15.67
C ASP A 201 10.56 -11.13 -14.61
N LEU A 202 9.86 -10.83 -13.53
CA LEU A 202 10.33 -9.87 -12.53
C LEU A 202 11.46 -10.46 -11.70
N VAL A 203 12.46 -9.62 -11.40
CA VAL A 203 13.49 -9.95 -10.43
C VAL A 203 13.01 -9.47 -9.06
N PRO A 204 12.70 -10.37 -8.11
CA PRO A 204 12.28 -9.98 -6.76
C PRO A 204 13.38 -9.16 -6.07
N VAL A 205 13.01 -8.19 -5.21
CA VAL A 205 13.98 -7.46 -4.36
C VAL A 205 14.77 -8.42 -3.47
N LEU A 206 14.10 -9.47 -2.97
CA LEU A 206 14.69 -10.56 -2.22
C LEU A 206 13.97 -11.84 -2.59
N ASP A 207 14.73 -12.91 -2.77
CA ASP A 207 14.23 -14.26 -2.98
C ASP A 207 14.52 -15.14 -1.76
N GLN A 208 13.62 -16.09 -1.48
CA GLN A 208 13.76 -17.00 -0.36
C GLN A 208 14.36 -18.33 -0.82
N THR A 209 15.63 -18.57 -0.46
CA THR A 209 16.31 -19.85 -0.70
C THR A 209 16.39 -20.66 0.59
N GLY A 210 15.39 -21.53 0.81
CA GLY A 210 15.25 -22.27 2.07
C GLY A 210 14.86 -21.34 3.23
N SER A 211 15.71 -21.22 4.25
CA SER A 211 15.50 -20.28 5.36
C SER A 211 16.10 -18.89 5.10
N ASP A 212 16.92 -18.74 4.07
CA ASP A 212 17.78 -17.58 3.88
C ASP A 212 17.21 -16.68 2.78
N TRP A 213 17.23 -15.38 3.02
CA TRP A 213 16.89 -14.38 2.01
C TRP A 213 18.13 -14.00 1.22
N THR A 214 18.02 -13.87 -0.10
CA THR A 214 19.12 -13.51 -0.98
C THR A 214 18.70 -12.45 -2.00
N THR A 215 19.61 -11.55 -2.36
CA THR A 215 19.37 -10.60 -3.44
C THR A 215 19.55 -11.27 -4.81
N GLY A 216 18.61 -11.06 -5.73
CA GLY A 216 18.68 -11.59 -7.10
C GLY A 216 19.61 -10.78 -8.03
N ALA A 217 19.90 -9.54 -7.66
CA ALA A 217 20.68 -8.59 -8.47
C ALA A 217 21.65 -7.76 -7.62
N TYR A 218 22.49 -6.96 -8.28
CA TYR A 218 23.21 -5.88 -7.63
C TYR A 218 22.26 -4.70 -7.43
N GLU A 219 22.09 -4.26 -6.18
CA GLU A 219 21.03 -3.34 -5.79
C GLU A 219 21.52 -2.27 -4.81
N SER A 220 20.95 -1.07 -4.86
CA SER A 220 21.03 -0.11 -3.76
C SER A 220 19.75 -0.20 -2.94
N LEU A 221 19.82 -0.84 -1.77
CA LEU A 221 18.65 -1.13 -0.94
C LEU A 221 18.48 -0.09 0.16
N LEU A 222 17.24 0.39 0.29
CA LEU A 222 16.73 1.21 1.39
C LEU A 222 16.28 0.28 2.52
N PHE A 223 16.76 0.52 3.73
CA PHE A 223 16.36 -0.15 4.96
C PHE A 223 15.63 0.85 5.85
N GLN A 224 14.31 0.75 5.86
CA GLN A 224 13.38 1.67 6.50
C GLN A 224 12.86 1.04 7.80
N SER A 225 13.49 1.38 8.92
CA SER A 225 13.20 0.83 10.24
C SER A 225 12.14 1.63 10.98
N SER A 226 11.18 0.95 11.59
CA SER A 226 10.28 1.49 12.61
C SER A 226 10.43 0.62 13.86
N VAL A 227 11.36 1.01 14.72
CA VAL A 227 11.79 0.23 15.89
C VAL A 227 11.72 1.15 17.11
N ALA A 228 11.29 0.61 18.26
CA ALA A 228 11.18 1.38 19.50
C ALA A 228 12.50 2.10 19.84
N SER A 229 12.41 3.36 20.27
CA SER A 229 13.58 4.14 20.66
C SER A 229 14.32 3.46 21.82
N GLY A 230 15.63 3.25 21.65
CA GLY A 230 16.48 2.56 22.62
C GLY A 230 16.67 1.07 22.35
N GLU A 231 15.83 0.45 21.52
CA GLU A 231 16.07 -0.89 21.00
C GLU A 231 17.12 -0.88 19.88
N THR A 232 17.63 -2.06 19.54
CA THR A 232 18.57 -2.22 18.41
C THR A 232 17.97 -3.07 17.32
N TRP A 233 18.32 -2.77 16.08
CA TRP A 233 18.11 -3.69 14.97
C TRP A 233 19.44 -3.94 14.26
N SER A 234 19.60 -5.12 13.70
CA SER A 234 20.82 -5.51 12.99
C SER A 234 20.51 -6.02 11.60
N LEU A 235 21.41 -5.68 10.68
CA LEU A 235 21.41 -6.10 9.29
C LEU A 235 22.64 -6.96 9.05
N SER A 236 22.44 -8.21 8.64
CA SER A 236 23.50 -9.10 8.17
C SER A 236 23.44 -9.20 6.66
N ILE A 237 24.54 -8.86 5.98
CA ILE A 237 24.71 -9.01 4.52
C ILE A 237 25.94 -9.87 4.26
N GLY A 238 25.79 -11.00 3.57
CA GLY A 238 26.88 -11.91 3.23
C GLY A 238 27.66 -12.42 4.46
N GLY A 239 27.01 -12.45 5.63
CA GLY A 239 27.61 -12.84 6.91
C GLY A 239 28.26 -11.70 7.71
N ALA A 240 28.35 -10.49 7.17
CA ALA A 240 28.79 -9.30 7.91
C ALA A 240 27.59 -8.58 8.54
N SER A 241 27.65 -8.32 9.84
CA SER A 241 26.55 -7.69 10.59
C SER A 241 26.86 -6.25 10.97
N THR A 242 25.90 -5.37 10.74
CA THR A 242 25.88 -3.97 11.20
C THR A 242 24.68 -3.77 12.11
N SER A 243 24.86 -3.08 13.25
CA SER A 243 23.78 -2.80 14.20
C SER A 243 23.49 -1.31 14.26
N PHE A 244 22.22 -0.99 14.42
CA PHE A 244 21.70 0.37 14.45
C PHE A 244 20.83 0.55 15.70
N THR A 245 20.82 1.78 16.22
CA THR A 245 19.85 2.17 17.24
C THR A 245 18.50 2.41 16.56
N GLY A 246 17.43 1.85 17.14
CA GLY A 246 16.07 2.03 16.68
C GLY A 246 15.63 3.50 16.73
N ALA A 247 14.88 3.91 15.72
CA ALA A 247 14.16 5.17 15.68
C ALA A 247 12.70 4.87 15.34
N THR A 248 11.80 5.36 16.18
CA THR A 248 10.36 5.17 16.02
C THR A 248 9.81 6.33 15.20
N GLY A 249 8.97 6.03 14.21
CA GLY A 249 8.18 7.07 13.54
C GLY A 249 7.26 7.79 14.52
N GLN A 250 7.02 9.07 14.27
CA GLN A 250 6.07 9.85 15.06
C GLN A 250 4.63 9.38 14.79
N SER A 251 3.70 9.63 15.72
CA SER A 251 2.31 9.11 15.67
C SER A 251 1.53 9.46 14.41
N TYR A 252 1.95 10.48 13.65
CA TYR A 252 1.32 10.93 12.42
C TYR A 252 2.28 10.97 11.23
N ALA A 253 3.41 10.24 11.33
CA ALA A 253 4.26 10.02 10.18
C ALA A 253 3.45 9.36 9.05
N TRP A 254 3.74 9.72 7.81
CA TRP A 254 2.93 9.30 6.68
C TRP A 254 3.00 7.78 6.49
N THR A 255 1.83 7.17 6.29
CA THR A 255 1.76 5.77 5.90
C THR A 255 1.84 5.65 4.38
N ALA A 256 2.15 4.45 3.87
CA ALA A 256 2.05 4.15 2.44
C ALA A 256 0.65 4.46 1.88
N ALA A 257 -0.40 4.15 2.64
CA ALA A 257 -1.77 4.48 2.26
C ALA A 257 -1.99 5.99 2.13
N LEU A 258 -1.52 6.81 3.10
CA LEU A 258 -1.64 8.27 3.02
C LEU A 258 -0.85 8.84 1.84
N ALA A 259 0.41 8.40 1.65
CA ALA A 259 1.25 8.86 0.55
C ALA A 259 0.60 8.57 -0.82
N GLN A 260 0.10 7.35 -1.04
CA GLN A 260 -0.56 6.97 -2.29
C GLN A 260 -1.91 7.68 -2.50
N GLN A 261 -2.72 7.87 -1.44
CA GLN A 261 -3.97 8.65 -1.54
C GLN A 261 -3.70 10.14 -1.79
N SER A 262 -2.61 10.69 -1.24
CA SER A 262 -2.24 12.09 -1.45
C SER A 262 -1.96 12.41 -2.91
N LEU A 263 -1.66 11.43 -3.76
CA LEU A 263 -1.41 11.61 -5.18
C LEU A 263 -2.68 11.68 -6.04
N GLN A 264 -3.83 11.99 -5.44
CA GLN A 264 -5.07 12.24 -6.18
C GLN A 264 -5.39 13.74 -6.25
N ALA A 265 -5.84 14.22 -7.41
CA ALA A 265 -6.10 15.64 -7.64
C ALA A 265 -7.13 16.25 -6.67
N ASP A 266 -8.06 15.44 -6.19
CA ASP A 266 -9.12 15.83 -5.25
C ASP A 266 -8.75 15.63 -3.77
N PHE A 267 -7.56 15.11 -3.47
CA PHE A 267 -7.07 15.00 -2.10
C PHE A 267 -6.75 16.38 -1.52
N SER A 268 -7.25 16.66 -0.31
CA SER A 268 -7.14 17.98 0.35
C SER A 268 -5.69 18.37 0.62
N ALA A 269 -5.30 19.55 0.13
CA ALA A 269 -4.00 20.16 0.41
C ALA A 269 -3.84 20.53 1.90
N GLU A 270 -4.95 20.87 2.57
CA GLU A 270 -4.94 21.13 4.01
C GLU A 270 -4.62 19.88 4.82
N LEU A 271 -5.10 18.70 4.40
CA LEU A 271 -4.74 17.44 5.06
C LEU A 271 -3.29 17.06 4.81
N VAL A 272 -2.77 17.32 3.61
CA VAL A 272 -1.35 17.12 3.27
C VAL A 272 -0.46 17.95 4.20
N THR A 273 -0.70 19.25 4.26
CA THR A 273 0.10 20.18 5.09
C THR A 273 -0.12 20.00 6.59
N LEU A 274 -1.26 19.45 7.03
CA LEU A 274 -1.52 19.15 8.44
C LEU A 274 -0.58 18.08 9.00
N PHE A 275 -0.15 17.13 8.16
CA PHE A 275 0.70 16.00 8.55
C PHE A 275 2.17 16.18 8.12
N ASP A 276 2.56 17.40 7.80
CA ASP A 276 3.94 17.80 7.53
C ASP A 276 4.81 17.79 8.80
N GLY A 277 6.11 17.49 8.66
CA GLY A 277 7.13 17.48 9.71
C GLY A 277 7.09 16.31 10.68
N PHE A 278 6.20 15.32 10.47
CA PHE A 278 6.13 14.14 11.32
C PHE A 278 7.13 13.07 10.86
N GLY A 279 8.31 13.10 11.49
CA GLY A 279 9.43 12.23 11.16
C GLY A 279 9.07 10.73 11.13
N GLN A 280 9.54 10.06 10.08
CA GLN A 280 9.57 8.60 9.94
C GLN A 280 10.57 7.96 10.93
N GLY A 281 10.72 6.64 10.82
CA GLY A 281 11.76 5.93 11.54
C GLY A 281 13.15 6.05 10.93
N GLY A 282 14.05 5.12 11.26
CA GLY A 282 15.44 5.18 10.79
C GLY A 282 15.58 4.73 9.34
N LEU A 283 16.38 5.44 8.54
CA LEU A 283 16.72 5.07 7.17
C LEU A 283 18.21 4.76 7.05
N TYR A 284 18.54 3.63 6.43
CA TYR A 284 19.90 3.26 6.02
C TYR A 284 19.88 2.79 4.58
N GLN A 285 20.89 3.16 3.78
CA GLN A 285 21.00 2.72 2.40
C GLN A 285 22.40 2.17 2.13
N THR A 286 22.48 1.03 1.46
CA THR A 286 23.76 0.45 1.04
C THR A 286 23.60 -0.37 -0.24
N SER A 287 24.70 -0.49 -0.98
CA SER A 287 24.78 -1.40 -2.11
C SER A 287 24.95 -2.84 -1.64
N VAL A 288 24.24 -3.77 -2.28
CA VAL A 288 24.25 -5.20 -1.99
C VAL A 288 24.56 -5.97 -3.27
N ALA A 289 25.54 -6.87 -3.23
CA ALA A 289 25.93 -7.68 -4.38
C ALA A 289 24.92 -8.80 -4.63
N ALA A 290 24.70 -9.16 -5.90
CA ALA A 290 23.86 -10.30 -6.27
C ALA A 290 24.31 -11.58 -5.55
N GLY A 291 23.34 -12.36 -5.07
CA GLY A 291 23.58 -13.60 -4.33
C GLY A 291 24.03 -13.41 -2.88
N SER A 292 24.06 -12.17 -2.37
CA SER A 292 24.35 -11.93 -0.96
C SER A 292 23.19 -12.41 -0.10
N SER A 293 23.47 -13.17 0.96
CA SER A 293 22.47 -13.48 1.97
C SER A 293 22.13 -12.24 2.80
N LEU A 294 20.87 -12.10 3.17
CA LEU A 294 20.34 -11.01 3.96
C LEU A 294 19.57 -11.56 5.16
N ALA A 295 19.84 -11.02 6.34
CA ALA A 295 19.05 -11.30 7.53
C ALA A 295 18.89 -10.04 8.37
N ILE A 296 17.70 -9.87 8.95
CA ILE A 296 17.36 -8.75 9.83
C ILE A 296 16.98 -9.29 11.20
N SER A 297 17.44 -8.64 12.26
CA SER A 297 16.98 -8.89 13.62
C SER A 297 16.60 -7.58 14.31
N VAL A 298 15.60 -7.64 15.19
CA VAL A 298 15.11 -6.52 16.02
C VAL A 298 15.08 -6.99 17.47
N ALA A 299 15.59 -6.17 18.38
CA ALA A 299 15.74 -6.51 19.81
C ALA A 299 16.43 -7.87 20.05
N GLY A 300 17.34 -8.27 19.15
CA GLY A 300 18.05 -9.56 19.19
C GLY A 300 17.27 -10.77 18.65
N SER A 301 16.00 -10.61 18.27
CA SER A 301 15.16 -11.65 17.66
C SER A 301 15.20 -11.55 16.13
N ALA A 302 15.28 -12.69 15.45
CA ALA A 302 15.20 -12.72 13.99
C ALA A 302 13.84 -12.20 13.50
N ALA A 303 13.84 -11.27 12.56
CA ALA A 303 12.64 -10.77 11.93
C ALA A 303 12.24 -11.69 10.76
N SER A 304 10.94 -11.89 10.57
CA SER A 304 10.41 -12.71 9.48
C SER A 304 9.90 -11.81 8.37
N ALA A 305 10.13 -12.20 7.11
CA ALA A 305 9.60 -11.44 6.00
C ALA A 305 8.08 -11.65 5.91
N TYR A 306 7.35 -10.54 5.99
CA TYR A 306 5.92 -10.43 5.95
C TYR A 306 5.49 -10.04 4.55
N GLN A 307 4.53 -10.78 3.99
CA GLN A 307 3.98 -10.53 2.65
C GLN A 307 5.00 -10.55 1.51
N ALA A 308 6.18 -11.13 1.73
CA ALA A 308 7.25 -11.16 0.74
C ALA A 308 6.82 -11.82 -0.58
N ALA A 309 5.99 -12.87 -0.51
CA ALA A 309 5.43 -13.53 -1.68
C ALA A 309 4.50 -12.65 -2.54
N LEU A 310 3.99 -11.54 -1.98
CA LEU A 310 3.10 -10.59 -2.67
C LEU A 310 3.79 -9.27 -3.03
N THR A 311 4.93 -8.96 -2.39
CA THR A 311 5.58 -7.63 -2.47
C THR A 311 6.95 -7.65 -3.14
N SER A 312 7.69 -8.77 -3.08
CA SER A 312 9.11 -8.79 -3.48
C SER A 312 9.31 -8.47 -4.96
N ASP A 313 8.43 -8.97 -5.83
CA ASP A 313 8.41 -8.69 -7.27
C ASP A 313 8.17 -7.21 -7.56
N TYR A 314 7.51 -6.50 -6.66
CA TYR A 314 7.18 -5.08 -6.75
C TYR A 314 8.21 -4.19 -6.04
N GLY A 315 9.42 -4.72 -5.79
CA GLY A 315 10.59 -3.94 -5.42
C GLY A 315 10.75 -3.63 -3.93
N PHE A 316 9.94 -4.25 -3.05
CA PHE A 316 10.09 -4.09 -1.61
C PHE A 316 9.59 -5.32 -0.83
N THR A 317 9.98 -5.44 0.42
CA THR A 317 9.45 -6.44 1.37
C THR A 317 9.55 -5.92 2.79
N HIS A 318 8.75 -6.46 3.71
CA HIS A 318 8.72 -6.04 5.10
C HIS A 318 9.27 -7.13 6.00
N PHE A 319 10.16 -6.81 6.94
CA PHE A 319 10.58 -7.73 7.99
C PHE A 319 9.94 -7.30 9.31
N LEU A 320 9.17 -8.21 9.91
CA LEU A 320 8.46 -7.99 11.17
C LEU A 320 9.09 -8.79 12.31
N ALA A 321 9.16 -8.17 13.47
CA ALA A 321 9.40 -8.78 14.77
C ALA A 321 8.43 -8.18 15.79
N ASP A 322 8.33 -8.78 16.98
CA ASP A 322 7.40 -8.33 18.03
C ASP A 322 7.62 -6.85 18.41
N ASP A 323 8.87 -6.39 18.41
CA ASP A 323 9.28 -5.06 18.89
C ASP A 323 9.59 -4.05 17.76
N GLY A 324 9.28 -4.38 16.50
CA GLY A 324 9.45 -3.45 15.40
C GLY A 324 9.50 -4.07 14.01
N ALA A 325 9.65 -3.20 13.01
CA ALA A 325 9.68 -3.58 11.62
C ALA A 325 10.85 -2.93 10.88
N VAL A 326 11.34 -3.58 9.82
CA VAL A 326 12.26 -3.00 8.86
C VAL A 326 11.79 -3.34 7.45
N SER A 327 11.46 -2.34 6.65
CA SER A 327 11.18 -2.54 5.23
C SER A 327 12.47 -2.48 4.44
N VAL A 328 12.60 -3.36 3.45
CA VAL A 328 13.70 -3.37 2.48
C VAL A 328 13.10 -2.99 1.13
N ALA A 329 13.62 -1.96 0.47
CA ALA A 329 13.04 -1.45 -0.78
C ALA A 329 14.11 -0.98 -1.77
N ARG A 330 13.78 -0.99 -3.06
CA ARG A 330 14.59 -0.39 -4.12
C ARG A 330 14.39 1.13 -4.19
N ALA A 331 15.47 1.82 -4.52
CA ALA A 331 15.45 3.26 -4.84
C ALA A 331 15.19 3.55 -6.34
N VAL A 332 15.04 2.49 -7.15
CA VAL A 332 14.95 2.52 -8.61
C VAL A 332 13.67 1.83 -9.04
N ALA A 333 12.93 2.44 -9.96
CA ALA A 333 11.77 1.83 -10.59
C ALA A 333 12.20 0.86 -11.69
N TYR A 334 11.46 -0.22 -11.88
CA TYR A 334 11.57 -1.09 -13.05
C TYR A 334 10.34 -0.86 -13.93
N ALA A 335 10.53 -0.47 -15.18
CA ALA A 335 9.44 -0.06 -16.07
C ALA A 335 8.64 -1.27 -16.58
N THR A 336 7.62 -1.67 -15.82
CA THR A 336 6.63 -2.67 -16.26
C THR A 336 5.54 -2.04 -17.12
N THR A 337 5.95 -1.58 -18.31
CA THR A 337 5.06 -0.90 -19.27
C THR A 337 3.91 -1.79 -19.75
N ALA A 338 2.77 -1.18 -20.07
CA ALA A 338 1.61 -1.91 -20.56
C ALA A 338 1.94 -2.74 -21.82
N GLY A 339 1.59 -4.03 -21.80
CA GLY A 339 1.88 -4.97 -22.88
C GLY A 339 3.36 -5.32 -23.07
N GLY A 340 4.26 -4.88 -22.17
CA GLY A 340 5.70 -4.99 -22.37
C GLY A 340 6.20 -4.18 -23.57
N ALA A 341 5.57 -3.01 -23.82
CA ALA A 341 5.86 -2.17 -24.96
C ALA A 341 6.94 -1.12 -24.68
N ASP A 342 7.72 -0.81 -25.71
CA ASP A 342 8.73 0.26 -25.71
C ASP A 342 8.13 1.61 -26.13
N ASP A 343 8.88 2.70 -25.97
CA ASP A 343 8.48 4.06 -26.35
C ASP A 343 7.15 4.54 -25.70
N GLN A 344 6.95 4.24 -24.41
CA GLN A 344 5.71 4.58 -23.70
C GLN A 344 5.78 5.95 -23.01
N ASP A 345 4.61 6.60 -22.93
CA ASP A 345 4.38 7.74 -22.04
C ASP A 345 4.01 7.22 -20.65
N VAL A 346 4.67 7.72 -19.62
CA VAL A 346 4.52 7.25 -18.23
C VAL A 346 4.00 8.39 -17.37
N VAL A 347 2.91 8.15 -16.65
CA VAL A 347 2.34 9.17 -15.77
C VAL A 347 3.26 9.37 -14.57
N VAL A 348 3.59 10.63 -14.31
CA VAL A 348 4.28 11.09 -13.10
C VAL A 348 3.28 11.87 -12.26
N ARG A 349 2.98 11.37 -11.06
CA ARG A 349 2.15 12.07 -10.07
C ARG A 349 3.03 12.63 -8.97
N LEU A 350 2.82 13.88 -8.63
CA LEU A 350 3.59 14.60 -7.62
C LEU A 350 2.66 15.22 -6.57
N ARG A 351 3.07 15.13 -5.30
CA ARG A 351 2.51 15.93 -4.21
C ARG A 351 3.65 16.58 -3.48
N GLN A 352 3.75 17.91 -3.56
CA GLN A 352 4.75 18.65 -2.81
C GLN A 352 4.20 18.99 -1.42
N ASN A 353 4.93 18.61 -0.38
CA ASN A 353 4.69 19.06 0.99
C ASN A 353 5.87 19.85 1.56
N GLY A 354 6.98 20.00 0.83
CA GLY A 354 8.08 20.85 1.24
C GLY A 354 7.81 22.31 0.85
N ILE A 355 8.28 23.26 1.67
CA ILE A 355 8.05 24.70 1.41
C ILE A 355 9.01 25.25 0.34
N ASN A 356 10.13 24.58 0.09
CA ASN A 356 11.15 25.06 -0.84
C ASN A 356 10.71 24.93 -2.31
N ASP A 357 11.32 25.73 -3.19
CA ASP A 357 11.24 25.48 -4.62
C ASP A 357 12.00 24.19 -4.93
N ILE A 358 11.28 23.21 -5.50
CA ILE A 358 11.80 21.89 -5.83
C ILE A 358 11.60 21.54 -7.30
N SER A 359 12.49 20.71 -7.83
CA SER A 359 12.29 20.05 -9.13
C SER A 359 12.88 18.65 -9.10
N VAL A 360 12.24 17.71 -9.80
CA VAL A 360 12.68 16.32 -9.94
C VAL A 360 13.02 15.99 -11.38
N MET A 361 14.11 15.26 -11.59
CA MET A 361 14.54 14.70 -12.87
C MET A 361 14.52 13.18 -12.77
N PHE A 362 13.97 12.52 -13.79
CA PHE A 362 14.01 11.07 -13.97
C PHE A 362 15.05 10.73 -15.01
N TYR A 363 15.82 9.67 -14.79
CA TYR A 363 16.87 9.25 -15.73
C TYR A 363 17.08 7.75 -15.70
N GLU A 364 17.51 7.21 -16.83
CA GLU A 364 17.80 5.78 -17.00
C GLU A 364 19.15 5.39 -16.37
N VAL A 365 19.17 4.26 -15.66
CA VAL A 365 20.37 3.59 -15.13
C VAL A 365 20.50 2.18 -15.70
N ASP A 366 21.67 1.57 -15.59
CA ASP A 366 21.94 0.23 -16.14
C ASP A 366 21.50 -0.90 -15.20
N ASP A 367 21.30 -0.61 -13.89
CA ASP A 367 20.98 -1.60 -12.87
C ASP A 367 20.27 -0.98 -11.64
N PHE A 368 19.77 -1.84 -10.74
CA PHE A 368 19.17 -1.43 -9.46
C PHE A 368 20.17 -0.77 -8.48
N GLY A 369 21.47 -0.85 -8.76
CA GLY A 369 22.51 -0.14 -8.01
C GLY A 369 22.74 1.29 -8.48
N GLY A 370 22.13 1.69 -9.59
CA GLY A 370 22.22 3.02 -10.16
C GLY A 370 23.45 3.25 -11.04
N THR A 371 24.10 2.22 -11.57
CA THR A 371 25.28 2.46 -12.42
C THR A 371 24.88 3.06 -13.78
N ILE A 372 25.73 3.93 -14.35
CA ILE A 372 25.53 4.49 -15.70
C ILE A 372 26.82 4.35 -16.50
N ALA A 373 26.83 3.51 -17.53
CA ALA A 373 27.99 3.16 -18.33
C ALA A 373 29.23 2.82 -17.48
N GLY A 374 29.02 2.08 -16.38
CA GLY A 374 30.05 1.69 -15.41
C GLY A 374 30.46 2.78 -14.40
N ILE A 375 29.80 3.94 -14.39
CA ILE A 375 29.98 5.00 -13.40
C ILE A 375 28.97 4.77 -12.27
N ALA A 376 29.45 4.52 -11.05
CA ALA A 376 28.59 4.33 -9.89
C ALA A 376 28.12 5.68 -9.29
N PRO A 377 26.96 5.71 -8.61
CA PRO A 377 26.49 6.93 -7.94
C PRO A 377 27.53 7.50 -6.97
N GLY A 378 27.82 8.80 -7.10
CA GLY A 378 28.83 9.53 -6.32
C GLY A 378 30.22 9.57 -6.95
N GLN A 379 30.46 8.85 -8.05
CA GLN A 379 31.70 8.96 -8.81
C GLN A 379 31.72 10.21 -9.69
N ALA A 380 32.92 10.68 -10.00
CA ALA A 380 33.11 11.81 -10.91
C ALA A 380 32.50 11.50 -12.29
N GLY A 381 31.71 12.43 -12.81
CA GLY A 381 31.02 12.28 -14.10
C GLY A 381 29.61 11.70 -14.00
N TYR A 382 29.18 11.20 -12.83
CA TYR A 382 27.85 10.63 -12.66
C TYR A 382 26.71 11.62 -12.99
N ASP A 383 26.83 12.88 -12.56
CA ASP A 383 25.84 13.92 -12.85
C ASP A 383 25.68 14.19 -14.36
N ALA A 384 26.79 14.26 -15.08
CA ALA A 384 26.78 14.44 -16.53
C ALA A 384 26.21 13.21 -17.26
N ALA A 385 26.48 12.00 -16.74
CA ALA A 385 25.96 10.76 -17.28
C ALA A 385 24.44 10.64 -17.07
N ALA A 386 23.95 10.98 -15.87
CA ALA A 386 22.51 11.03 -15.56
C ALA A 386 21.78 12.07 -16.43
N ALA A 387 22.34 13.28 -16.57
CA ALA A 387 21.75 14.32 -17.42
C ALA A 387 21.67 13.91 -18.90
N ALA A 388 22.62 13.09 -19.38
CA ALA A 388 22.62 12.59 -20.76
C ALA A 388 21.57 11.50 -21.02
N ARG A 389 21.01 10.89 -19.96
CA ARG A 389 19.96 9.87 -19.98
C ARG A 389 18.67 10.33 -19.30
N ALA A 390 18.47 11.64 -19.19
CA ALA A 390 17.27 12.17 -18.59
C ALA A 390 16.06 11.94 -19.51
N TYR A 391 14.98 11.41 -18.94
CA TYR A 391 13.70 11.37 -19.64
C TYR A 391 13.15 12.78 -19.78
N LEU A 392 12.45 13.02 -20.88
CA LEU A 392 11.82 14.30 -21.17
C LEU A 392 10.31 14.20 -20.97
N THR A 393 9.73 15.29 -20.47
CA THR A 393 8.27 15.45 -20.49
C THR A 393 7.76 15.61 -21.92
N GLN A 394 6.44 15.50 -22.12
CA GLN A 394 5.80 15.83 -23.40
C GLN A 394 6.11 17.26 -23.90
N ASP A 395 6.43 18.18 -22.98
CA ASP A 395 6.86 19.55 -23.29
C ASP A 395 8.37 19.69 -23.56
N GLY A 396 9.12 18.58 -23.54
CA GLY A 396 10.57 18.55 -23.78
C GLY A 396 11.42 19.02 -22.60
N LEU A 397 10.88 19.01 -21.38
CA LEU A 397 11.61 19.40 -20.16
C LEU A 397 12.22 18.16 -19.50
N SER A 398 13.48 18.26 -19.06
CA SER A 398 14.16 17.20 -18.30
C SER A 398 13.96 17.30 -16.79
N ALA A 399 13.30 18.35 -16.31
CA ALA A 399 13.03 18.59 -14.89
C ALA A 399 11.58 19.02 -14.71
N ILE A 400 10.91 18.42 -13.74
CA ILE A 400 9.52 18.68 -13.40
C ILE A 400 9.50 19.48 -12.09
N ASN A 401 8.99 20.71 -12.14
CA ASN A 401 8.89 21.57 -10.97
C ASN A 401 7.75 21.10 -10.05
N GLY A 402 7.99 21.20 -8.75
CA GLY A 402 6.92 21.05 -7.76
C GLY A 402 5.87 22.16 -7.90
N ALA A 403 4.62 21.84 -7.53
CA ALA A 403 3.48 22.75 -7.68
C ALA A 403 3.30 23.71 -6.49
N GLY A 404 4.15 23.62 -5.46
CA GLY A 404 4.08 24.38 -4.22
C GLY A 404 3.51 23.58 -3.05
N TYR A 405 3.62 24.16 -1.85
CA TYR A 405 3.25 23.55 -0.58
C TYR A 405 1.80 23.02 -0.55
N GLY A 406 1.64 21.70 -0.35
CA GLY A 406 0.37 20.96 -0.36
C GLY A 406 -0.17 20.62 -1.75
N ALA A 407 0.43 21.13 -2.83
CA ALA A 407 -0.15 21.10 -4.16
C ALA A 407 0.11 19.77 -4.89
N TYR A 408 -0.91 19.32 -5.62
CA TYR A 408 -0.85 18.22 -6.57
C TYR A 408 -0.34 18.71 -7.93
N SER A 409 0.45 17.89 -8.61
CA SER A 409 0.61 17.98 -10.06
C SER A 409 0.72 16.60 -10.70
N GLN A 410 0.44 16.59 -12.00
CA GLN A 410 0.58 15.41 -12.84
C GLN A 410 1.18 15.83 -14.18
N THR A 411 2.06 15.01 -14.70
CA THR A 411 2.65 15.14 -16.03
C THR A 411 3.01 13.75 -16.55
N GLU A 412 3.63 13.69 -17.72
CA GLU A 412 4.09 12.45 -18.34
C GLU A 412 5.55 12.62 -18.78
N ILE A 413 6.37 11.60 -18.52
CA ILE A 413 7.67 11.42 -19.17
C ILE A 413 7.48 10.50 -20.37
N THR A 414 8.27 10.71 -21.42
CA THR A 414 8.09 10.07 -22.73
C THR A 414 9.31 9.23 -23.09
N GLY A 415 9.10 8.23 -23.96
CA GLY A 415 10.18 7.38 -24.46
C GLY A 415 10.73 6.42 -23.41
N VAL A 416 9.87 5.92 -22.52
CA VAL A 416 10.24 4.87 -21.56
C VAL A 416 10.06 3.50 -22.22
N ASP A 417 11.12 2.72 -22.22
CA ASP A 417 11.14 1.37 -22.78
C ASP A 417 10.77 0.30 -21.73
N ALA A 418 10.30 -0.85 -22.21
CA ALA A 418 9.96 -1.95 -21.33
C ALA A 418 11.22 -2.49 -20.64
N GLY A 419 11.21 -2.49 -19.30
CA GLY A 419 12.31 -2.98 -18.50
C GLY A 419 13.41 -1.97 -18.20
N ASP A 420 13.20 -0.69 -18.52
CA ASP A 420 14.08 0.38 -18.09
C ASP A 420 14.20 0.45 -16.55
N TYR A 421 15.40 0.78 -16.09
CA TYR A 421 15.65 1.11 -14.70
C TYR A 421 15.65 2.63 -14.54
N ILE A 422 14.70 3.17 -13.79
CA ILE A 422 14.49 4.62 -13.68
C ILE A 422 14.87 5.08 -12.28
N ALA A 423 15.87 5.95 -12.20
CA ALA A 423 16.30 6.61 -10.99
C ALA A 423 15.90 8.10 -11.00
N MET A 424 16.06 8.76 -9.86
CA MET A 424 15.60 10.13 -9.65
C MET A 424 16.66 11.02 -9.01
N LYS A 425 16.61 12.31 -9.37
CA LYS A 425 17.41 13.39 -8.81
C LYS A 425 16.48 14.54 -8.42
N LEU A 426 16.51 14.94 -7.16
CA LEU A 426 15.81 16.11 -6.63
C LEU A 426 16.76 17.30 -6.58
N THR A 427 16.28 18.47 -6.97
CA THR A 427 16.91 19.76 -6.68
C THR A 427 15.97 20.56 -5.78
N SER A 428 16.42 20.95 -4.60
CA SER A 428 15.66 21.81 -3.67
C SER A 428 16.53 22.96 -3.20
N ASN A 429 16.06 24.20 -3.38
CA ASN A 429 16.75 25.43 -2.96
C ASN A 429 18.26 25.48 -3.32
N GLY A 430 18.61 25.00 -4.51
CA GLY A 430 20.00 24.96 -5.02
C GLY A 430 20.85 23.79 -4.51
N GLN A 431 20.33 22.94 -3.63
CA GLN A 431 20.92 21.65 -3.27
C GLN A 431 20.44 20.55 -4.19
N VAL A 432 21.25 19.50 -4.33
CA VAL A 432 20.96 18.33 -5.15
C VAL A 432 20.98 17.09 -4.27
N PHE A 433 19.92 16.31 -4.36
CA PHE A 433 19.77 15.02 -3.69
C PHE A 433 19.50 13.94 -4.73
N TRP A 434 20.21 12.83 -4.63
CA TRP A 434 20.08 11.66 -5.48
C TRP A 434 19.31 10.57 -4.73
N ALA A 435 18.65 9.70 -5.49
CA ALA A 435 18.04 8.48 -4.96
C ALA A 435 19.05 7.53 -4.26
N PHE A 436 20.35 7.78 -4.46
CA PHE A 436 21.46 6.98 -3.93
C PHE A 436 22.27 7.78 -2.91
N ALA A 437 22.26 7.35 -1.65
CA ALA A 437 23.01 8.00 -0.58
C ALA A 437 24.50 8.20 -0.90
N SER A 438 25.14 7.26 -1.60
CA SER A 438 26.56 7.39 -1.98
C SER A 438 26.87 8.60 -2.87
N ALA A 439 25.87 9.19 -3.51
CA ALA A 439 25.97 10.41 -4.29
C ALA A 439 25.58 11.68 -3.53
N ASN A 440 25.11 11.55 -2.28
CA ASN A 440 24.66 12.65 -1.43
C ASN A 440 25.74 13.05 -0.41
N GLU A 441 25.45 14.08 0.36
CA GLU A 441 26.32 14.59 1.40
C GLU A 441 26.64 13.55 2.46
N SER A 442 27.74 13.80 3.18
CA SER A 442 28.10 13.03 4.36
C SER A 442 27.94 13.86 5.64
N VAL A 443 27.22 13.30 6.60
CA VAL A 443 27.08 13.82 7.96
C VAL A 443 27.68 12.79 8.92
N ASN A 444 28.61 13.24 9.77
CA ASN A 444 29.32 12.38 10.73
C ASN A 444 30.00 11.15 10.10
N GLY A 445 30.45 11.26 8.85
CA GLY A 445 31.16 10.19 8.12
C GLY A 445 30.25 9.13 7.50
N ALA A 446 28.93 9.29 7.55
CA ALA A 446 27.96 8.47 6.84
C ALA A 446 27.26 9.30 5.75
N HIS A 447 26.93 8.67 4.64
CA HIS A 447 26.14 9.30 3.59
C HIS A 447 24.65 9.41 4.00
N VAL A 448 23.98 10.46 3.55
CA VAL A 448 22.55 10.69 3.84
C VAL A 448 21.68 10.15 2.71
N ALA A 449 20.70 9.32 3.06
CA ALA A 449 19.65 8.88 2.15
C ALA A 449 18.46 9.86 2.23
N HIS A 450 17.93 10.26 1.09
CA HIS A 450 16.84 11.23 0.98
C HIS A 450 15.55 10.63 0.43
N LEU A 451 15.51 9.32 0.22
CA LEU A 451 14.40 8.63 -0.43
C LEU A 451 13.81 7.57 0.49
N TRP A 452 12.49 7.59 0.63
CA TRP A 452 11.70 6.63 1.38
C TRP A 452 10.69 5.94 0.45
N SER A 453 10.64 4.60 0.44
CA SER A 453 9.65 3.87 -0.36
C SER A 453 8.31 3.78 0.38
N TYR A 454 7.23 4.09 -0.34
CA TYR A 454 5.83 3.91 0.07
C TYR A 454 5.12 2.81 -0.74
N GLY A 455 5.88 1.94 -1.45
CA GLY A 455 5.32 0.84 -2.26
C GLY A 455 4.80 1.28 -3.64
N LEU A 456 4.53 0.31 -4.53
CA LEU A 456 4.06 0.48 -5.92
C LEU A 456 4.63 1.74 -6.62
N ASN A 457 5.93 1.74 -6.88
CA ASN A 457 6.64 2.84 -7.55
C ASN A 457 6.34 4.23 -6.96
N THR A 458 6.12 4.31 -5.65
CA THR A 458 5.84 5.55 -4.92
C THR A 458 6.95 5.81 -3.91
N TRP A 459 7.56 6.99 -3.99
CA TRP A 459 8.63 7.41 -3.09
C TRP A 459 8.35 8.78 -2.51
N GLY A 460 8.83 8.99 -1.30
CA GLY A 460 8.89 10.30 -0.66
C GLY A 460 10.31 10.80 -0.52
N TRP A 461 10.48 12.10 -0.69
CA TRP A 461 11.75 12.80 -0.54
C TRP A 461 11.83 13.58 0.76
N GLU A 462 13.03 13.62 1.32
CA GLU A 462 13.48 14.63 2.26
C GLU A 462 14.29 15.68 1.50
N ASP A 463 13.92 16.95 1.57
CA ASP A 463 14.47 18.02 0.73
C ASP A 463 15.51 18.91 1.41
N LEU A 464 15.89 18.57 2.65
CA LEU A 464 16.85 19.33 3.46
C LEU A 464 18.19 18.61 3.66
N TYR A 465 19.28 19.36 3.52
CA TYR A 465 20.64 18.89 3.78
C TYR A 465 20.78 18.30 5.19
N GLY A 466 21.42 17.14 5.29
CA GLY A 466 21.63 16.40 6.53
C GLY A 466 20.43 15.55 6.95
N GLY A 467 19.43 15.42 6.08
CA GLY A 467 18.23 14.62 6.29
C GLY A 467 17.18 15.30 7.17
N GLY A 468 17.12 16.63 7.13
CA GLY A 468 16.19 17.53 7.84
C GLY A 468 15.37 16.95 9.00
N ASP A 469 14.05 16.91 8.85
CA ASP A 469 13.12 16.43 9.88
C ASP A 469 12.74 14.94 9.74
N ARG A 470 13.16 14.32 8.63
CA ARG A 470 13.06 12.89 8.33
C ARG A 470 11.64 12.43 8.12
N ASP A 471 10.73 13.30 7.70
CA ASP A 471 9.37 12.91 7.41
C ASP A 471 9.20 12.29 6.01
N TYR A 472 10.18 12.52 5.13
CA TYR A 472 10.21 12.07 3.74
C TYR A 472 8.88 12.31 3.02
N ASN A 473 8.25 13.46 3.24
CA ASN A 473 7.03 13.84 2.54
C ASN A 473 7.14 15.18 1.81
N ASP A 474 8.31 15.84 1.83
CA ASP A 474 8.57 17.10 1.13
C ASP A 474 8.19 17.03 -0.37
N LEU A 475 8.44 15.88 -0.99
CA LEU A 475 7.89 15.54 -2.29
C LEU A 475 7.54 14.06 -2.35
N ILE A 476 6.27 13.75 -2.53
CA ILE A 476 5.82 12.42 -2.94
C ILE A 476 5.79 12.34 -4.46
N VAL A 477 6.34 11.26 -4.99
CA VAL A 477 6.44 10.96 -6.41
C VAL A 477 5.90 9.56 -6.67
N GLN A 478 5.10 9.39 -7.72
CA GLN A 478 4.76 8.07 -8.26
C GLN A 478 5.00 8.01 -9.77
N LEU A 479 5.58 6.90 -10.22
CA LEU A 479 5.63 6.50 -11.62
C LEU A 479 4.56 5.43 -11.89
N ASP A 480 3.71 5.67 -12.89
CA ASP A 480 2.67 4.74 -13.32
C ASP A 480 2.82 4.40 -14.80
N PHE A 481 3.30 3.18 -15.03
CA PHE A 481 3.67 2.64 -16.34
C PHE A 481 2.51 2.13 -17.18
N THR A 482 1.28 2.18 -16.67
CA THR A 482 0.12 1.53 -17.33
C THR A 482 -1.07 2.46 -17.52
N SER A 483 -1.17 3.57 -16.79
CA SER A 483 -2.35 4.43 -16.84
C SER A 483 -2.62 5.09 -18.20
N THR A 484 -1.59 5.35 -19.00
CA THR A 484 -1.66 5.92 -20.35
C THR A 484 -2.11 4.92 -21.41
N ALA A 485 -2.10 3.62 -21.11
CA ALA A 485 -2.44 2.57 -22.07
C ALA A 485 -3.89 2.64 -22.54
N GLY A 486 -4.14 2.13 -23.76
CA GLY A 486 -5.46 2.16 -24.38
C GLY A 486 -5.93 3.59 -24.65
N ALA A 487 -7.11 3.94 -24.16
CA ALA A 487 -7.68 5.27 -24.22
C ALA A 487 -7.26 6.19 -23.05
N GLY A 488 -6.32 5.75 -22.20
CA GLY A 488 -5.84 6.54 -21.06
C GLY A 488 -6.89 6.71 -19.96
N LEU A 489 -7.75 5.71 -19.76
CA LEU A 489 -8.89 5.78 -18.83
C LEU A 489 -8.49 5.90 -17.35
N LEU A 490 -7.22 5.65 -17.03
CA LEU A 490 -6.67 5.67 -15.68
C LEU A 490 -5.76 6.88 -15.41
N VAL A 491 -5.53 7.76 -16.40
CA VAL A 491 -4.64 8.94 -16.25
C VAL A 491 -5.09 9.85 -15.13
#